data_AF-A0A4V2AQC5-F1
#
_entry.id   AF-A0A4V2AQC5-F1
#
_cell.length_a   1.000
_cell.length_b   1.000
_cell.length_c   1.000
_cell.angle_alpha   90.00
_cell.angle_beta   90.00
_cell.angle_gamma   90.00
#
_symmetry.space_group_name_H-M   'P 1'
#
loop_
_entity.id
_entity.type
_entity.pdbx_description
1 polymer ?
#
loop_
_entity_poly.entity_id
_entity_poly.type
_entity_poly.pdbx_seq_one_letter_code
_entity_poly.pdbx_strand_id
1 'polypeptide(L)'
;MTKNNSVDSTRRSFLKLAGLGGAALCLGVYFDADGAPTLVLPSDLSDAEIELCPWIIINPSGKVTIVNHRAEMGQGSYQSVPQIVAEE
;
A
#
# COMPACT_ATOMS: atom_id res chain seq x y z
N MET A 1 -28.85 -17.02 -18.24
CA MET A 1 -28.88 -16.01 -19.32
C MET A 1 -27.66 -15.12 -19.15
N THR A 2 -26.54 -15.49 -19.77
CA THR A 2 -25.25 -14.82 -19.67
C THR A 2 -25.30 -13.52 -20.47
N LYS A 3 -25.14 -12.36 -19.81
CA LYS A 3 -25.02 -11.07 -20.50
C LYS A 3 -23.62 -11.02 -21.12
N ASN A 4 -23.53 -11.26 -22.43
CA ASN A 4 -22.31 -10.97 -23.19
C ASN A 4 -22.17 -9.45 -23.26
N ASN A 5 -21.25 -8.88 -22.49
CA ASN A 5 -20.83 -7.49 -22.65
C ASN A 5 -19.90 -7.40 -23.88
N SER A 6 -20.47 -7.35 -25.08
CA SER A 6 -19.70 -6.99 -26.27
C SER A 6 -19.36 -5.50 -26.18
N VAL A 7 -18.08 -5.18 -25.98
CA VAL A 7 -17.62 -3.80 -26.13
C VAL A 7 -17.72 -3.45 -27.62
N ASP A 8 -18.78 -2.73 -27.98
CA ASP A 8 -18.99 -2.28 -29.36
C ASP A 8 -17.87 -1.30 -29.74
N SER A 9 -16.85 -1.81 -30.43
CA SER A 9 -15.61 -1.11 -30.83
C SER A 9 -15.81 -0.14 -32.01
N THR A 10 -16.98 0.47 -32.10
CA THR A 10 -17.30 1.44 -33.16
C THR A 10 -16.53 2.75 -32.94
N ARG A 11 -16.02 3.37 -34.02
CA ARG A 11 -15.30 4.68 -33.98
C ARG A 11 -16.02 5.76 -33.18
N ARG A 12 -17.36 5.79 -33.25
CA ARG A 12 -18.20 6.72 -32.48
C ARG A 12 -18.13 6.47 -30.97
N SER A 13 -18.08 5.21 -30.53
CA SER A 13 -17.96 4.84 -29.12
C SER A 13 -16.60 5.29 -28.57
N PHE A 14 -15.53 5.08 -29.35
CA PHE A 14 -14.20 5.57 -29.01
C PHE A 14 -14.16 7.10 -28.84
N LEU A 15 -14.72 7.87 -29.78
CA LEU A 15 -14.76 9.33 -29.70
C LEU A 15 -15.56 9.83 -28.47
N LYS A 16 -16.65 9.14 -28.10
CA LYS A 16 -17.41 9.47 -26.90
C LYS A 16 -16.59 9.21 -25.63
N LEU A 17 -15.92 8.06 -25.54
CA LEU A 17 -15.10 7.71 -24.38
C LEU A 17 -13.89 8.64 -24.24
N ALA A 18 -13.18 8.91 -25.34
CA ALA A 18 -12.04 9.82 -25.35
C ALA A 18 -12.45 11.27 -25.02
N GLY A 19 -13.59 11.74 -25.54
CA GLY A 19 -14.11 13.07 -25.21
C GLY A 19 -14.52 13.20 -23.74
N LEU A 20 -15.21 12.19 -23.18
CA LEU A 20 -15.56 12.18 -21.76
C LEU A 20 -14.31 12.09 -20.86
N GLY A 21 -13.37 11.21 -21.19
CA GLY A 21 -12.10 11.09 -20.45
C GLY A 21 -11.26 12.37 -20.51
N GLY A 22 -11.18 13.01 -21.67
CA GLY A 22 -10.48 14.29 -21.84
C GLY A 22 -11.13 15.43 -21.04
N ALA A 23 -12.45 15.52 -21.04
CA ALA A 23 -13.18 16.51 -20.24
C ALA A 23 -12.99 16.28 -18.73
N ALA A 24 -13.08 15.03 -18.28
CA ALA A 24 -12.82 14.66 -16.89
C ALA A 24 -11.40 15.04 -16.46
N LEU A 25 -10.40 14.83 -17.32
CA LEU A 25 -9.02 15.23 -17.08
C LEU A 25 -8.86 16.75 -16.99
N CYS A 26 -9.45 17.52 -17.92
CA CYS A 26 -9.41 18.99 -17.89
C CYS A 26 -10.09 19.57 -16.65
N LEU A 27 -11.13 18.92 -16.14
CA LEU A 27 -11.84 19.32 -14.93
C LEU A 27 -11.20 18.77 -13.64
N GLY A 28 -10.13 17.98 -13.75
CA GLY A 28 -9.45 17.39 -12.59
C GLY A 28 -10.27 16.35 -11.84
N VAL A 29 -11.22 15.70 -12.51
CA VAL A 29 -12.00 14.59 -11.93
C VAL A 29 -11.06 13.38 -11.84
N TYR A 30 -10.72 12.99 -10.63
CA TYR A 30 -9.98 11.77 -10.36
C TYR A 30 -10.92 10.70 -9.81
N PHE A 31 -10.58 9.45 -10.07
CA PHE A 31 -11.20 8.30 -9.43
C PHE A 31 -10.18 7.72 -8.47
N ASP A 32 -10.60 7.35 -7.26
CA ASP A 32 -9.74 6.62 -6.34
C ASP A 32 -9.34 5.29 -7.00
N ALA A 33 -8.06 5.18 -7.32
CA ALA A 33 -7.49 3.93 -7.76
C ALA A 33 -7.28 3.05 -6.52
N ASP A 34 -7.75 1.81 -6.58
CA ASP A 34 -7.63 0.77 -5.53
C ASP A 34 -6.17 0.36 -5.22
N GLY A 35 -5.20 1.13 -5.69
CA GLY A 35 -3.76 0.95 -5.49
C GLY A 35 -3.06 2.22 -5.02
N ALA A 36 -3.78 3.25 -4.59
CA ALA A 36 -3.16 4.32 -3.82
C ALA A 36 -2.61 3.71 -2.52
N PRO A 37 -1.35 3.97 -2.13
CA PRO A 37 -0.86 3.54 -0.83
C PRO A 37 -1.73 4.21 0.22
N THR A 38 -2.62 3.44 0.84
CA THR A 38 -3.34 3.88 2.03
C THR A 38 -2.27 4.14 3.07
N LEU A 39 -2.01 5.42 3.34
CA LEU A 39 -1.31 5.83 4.55
C LEU A 39 -2.22 5.43 5.70
N VAL A 40 -1.99 4.25 6.25
CA VAL A 40 -2.76 3.78 7.41
C VAL A 40 -2.29 4.63 8.58
N LEU A 41 -3.15 5.54 9.04
CA LEU A 41 -2.87 6.25 10.27
C LEU A 41 -2.91 5.25 11.43
N PRO A 42 -2.05 5.41 12.45
CA PRO A 42 -2.07 4.54 13.63
C PRO A 42 -3.45 4.41 14.29
N SER A 43 -4.33 5.41 14.11
CA SER A 43 -5.71 5.42 14.61
C SER A 43 -6.67 4.45 13.92
N ASP A 44 -6.34 4.01 12.70
CA ASP A 44 -7.23 3.23 11.83
C ASP A 44 -6.87 1.74 11.83
N LEU A 45 -5.83 1.36 12.58
CA LEU A 45 -5.40 -0.01 12.78
C LEU A 45 -6.35 -0.69 13.78
N SER A 46 -6.88 -1.85 13.39
CA SER A 46 -7.43 -2.78 14.38
C SER A 46 -6.30 -3.24 15.31
N ASP A 47 -6.62 -3.75 16.51
CA ASP A 47 -5.64 -4.26 17.49
C ASP A 47 -4.76 -5.44 16.98
N ALA A 48 -4.86 -5.79 15.70
CA ALA A 48 -4.00 -6.77 15.05
C ALA A 48 -2.60 -6.17 14.78
N GLU A 49 -1.58 -6.94 15.12
CA GLU A 49 -0.19 -6.59 14.86
C GLU A 49 0.06 -6.46 13.35
N ILE A 50 0.73 -5.39 12.93
CA ILE A 50 1.13 -5.23 11.54
C ILE A 50 2.44 -5.99 11.34
N GLU A 51 2.36 -7.07 10.58
CA GLU A 51 3.53 -7.75 10.07
C GLU A 51 3.99 -7.04 8.79
N LEU A 52 5.07 -6.25 8.89
CA LEU A 52 5.68 -5.62 7.70
C LEU A 52 6.42 -6.67 6.86
N CYS A 53 7.16 -7.54 7.55
CA CYS A 53 7.84 -8.70 6.98
C CYS A 53 7.98 -9.78 8.07
N PRO A 54 8.33 -11.03 7.72
CA PRO A 54 8.39 -12.15 8.67
C PRO A 54 9.34 -11.99 9.87
N TRP A 55 10.13 -10.91 9.91
CA TRP A 55 11.12 -10.63 10.95
C TRP A 55 10.89 -9.30 11.67
N ILE A 56 9.94 -8.46 11.22
CA ILE A 56 9.65 -7.15 11.81
C ILE A 56 8.14 -7.04 12.06
N ILE A 57 7.79 -6.95 13.34
CA ILE A 57 6.42 -6.85 13.82
C ILE A 57 6.26 -5.50 14.52
N ILE A 58 5.28 -4.71 14.09
CA ILE A 58 4.91 -3.45 14.72
C ILE A 58 3.59 -3.66 15.46
N ASN A 59 3.65 -3.54 16.78
CA ASN A 59 2.48 -3.63 17.63
C ASN A 59 1.73 -2.27 17.65
N PRO A 60 0.39 -2.26 17.75
CA PRO A 60 -0.38 -1.02 17.87
C PRO A 60 0.03 -0.11 19.04
N SER A 61 0.68 -0.66 20.09
CA SER A 61 1.27 0.12 21.19
C SER A 61 2.54 0.92 20.82
N GLY A 62 3.04 0.80 19.58
CA GLY A 62 4.28 1.44 19.13
C GLY A 62 5.54 0.64 19.47
N LYS A 63 5.41 -0.55 20.05
CA LYS A 63 6.54 -1.46 20.28
C LYS A 63 6.90 -2.20 19.00
N VAL A 64 8.17 -2.14 18.59
CA VAL A 64 8.70 -2.85 17.43
C VAL A 64 9.50 -4.07 17.89
N THR A 65 9.19 -5.23 17.32
CA THR A 65 9.91 -6.49 17.57
C THR A 65 10.69 -6.88 16.32
N ILE A 66 12.01 -7.08 16.48
CA ILE A 66 12.92 -7.46 15.40
C ILE A 66 13.51 -8.84 15.71
N VAL A 67 13.35 -9.79 14.80
CA VAL A 67 13.94 -11.13 14.90
C VAL A 67 15.23 -11.16 14.11
N ASN A 68 16.37 -11.25 14.81
CA ASN A 68 17.68 -11.37 14.17
C ASN A 68 18.18 -12.82 14.25
N HIS A 69 18.57 -13.38 13.10
CA HIS A 69 19.15 -14.72 13.01
C HIS A 69 20.59 -14.79 13.55
N ARG A 70 21.28 -13.65 13.69
CA ARG A 70 22.64 -13.57 14.23
C ARG A 70 22.59 -13.55 15.76
N ALA A 71 23.23 -14.54 16.39
CA ALA A 71 23.44 -14.55 17.83
C ALA A 71 24.32 -13.36 18.25
N GLU A 72 23.96 -12.71 19.35
CA GLU A 72 24.76 -11.65 19.96
C GLU A 72 25.72 -12.26 21.00
N MET A 73 27.02 -11.97 20.86
CA MET A 73 28.10 -12.48 21.71
C MET A 73 29.05 -11.34 22.15
N GLY A 74 28.58 -10.10 22.19
CA GLY A 74 29.36 -8.90 22.51
C GLY A 74 29.73 -8.02 21.30
N GLN A 75 29.32 -8.39 20.09
CA GLN A 75 29.55 -7.56 18.89
C GLN A 75 28.55 -6.40 18.75
N GLY A 76 27.54 -6.30 19.63
CA GLY A 76 26.61 -5.18 19.64
C GLY A 76 25.49 -5.23 18.59
N SER A 77 25.16 -6.41 18.05
CA SER A 77 24.05 -6.55 17.09
C SER A 77 22.68 -6.26 17.70
N TYR A 78 22.53 -6.34 19.03
CA TYR A 78 21.33 -5.89 19.75
C TYR A 78 21.17 -4.36 19.74
N GLN A 79 22.25 -3.60 19.54
CA GLN A 79 22.23 -2.14 19.53
C GLN A 79 22.13 -1.61 18.09
N SER A 80 23.01 -2.10 17.21
CA SER A 80 23.17 -1.55 15.86
C SER A 80 21.99 -1.85 14.94
N VAL A 81 21.41 -3.06 15.02
CA VAL A 81 20.30 -3.46 14.13
C VAL A 81 19.03 -2.64 14.43
N PRO A 82 18.57 -2.51 15.69
CA PRO A 82 17.42 -1.63 15.98
C PRO A 82 17.70 -0.17 15.65
N GLN A 83 18.94 0.31 15.81
CA GLN A 83 19.28 1.69 15.48
C GLN A 83 19.16 1.97 13.98
N ILE A 84 19.62 1.05 13.12
CA ILE A 84 19.46 1.19 11.66
C ILE A 84 17.98 1.17 11.28
N VAL A 85 17.18 0.26 11.86
CA VAL A 85 15.74 0.18 11.57
C VAL A 85 14.97 1.39 12.10
N ALA A 86 15.44 2.06 13.15
CA ALA A 86 14.81 3.27 13.67
C ALA A 86 15.08 4.54 12.82
N GLU A 87 16.10 4.51 11.95
CA GLU A 87 16.42 5.62 11.03
C GLU A 87 15.57 5.58 9.76
N GLU A 88 15.21 4.39 9.29
CA GLU A 88 14.39 4.16 8.09
C GLU A 88 12.88 4.34 8.36
#